data_AF-A0A8J4JE15-F1
#
_entry.id   AF-A0A8J4JE15-F1
#
_cell.length_a   1.000
_cell.length_b   1.000
_cell.length_c   1.000
_cell.angle_alpha   90.00
_cell.angle_beta   90.00
_cell.angle_gamma   90.00
#
_symmetry.space_group_name_H-M   'P 1'
#
loop_
_entity.id
_entity.type
_entity.pdbx_description
1 polymer ?
#
loop_
_entity_poly.entity_id
_entity_poly.type
_entity_poly.pdbx_seq_one_letter_code
_entity_poly.pdbx_strand_id
1 'polypeptide(L)'
;TGTELDIIYLPLTKDHLSWCEANSLELQIALENFKGQILIHYPSHKLFSFHKEINIIPRSLSKEVPVEGPTLFTDGSGRTGKAAIVWCDKGEWKHQVHHMVGSPHLVEIYAVIQVFRQWEMPLNLVTDSRYVASVVRRLERAWLKEIDSEPVFLMFKQLWDLLNRRVSLYYVLHVRSHTSLPGFISEGNARADRLAAPAWTVPVPDVSTQARLSHEFFHQSARTLHQQFGLTWNTARSIVQMCPDCQGLAPIPQTG
;
A
#
# COMPACT_ATOMS: atom_id res chain seq x y z
N THR A 1 -1.50 21.52 -32.19
CA THR A 1 -1.25 22.97 -31.96
C THR A 1 -2.21 23.40 -30.87
N GLY A 2 -1.72 23.71 -29.67
CA GLY A 2 -2.58 24.22 -28.60
C GLY A 2 -2.84 25.70 -28.85
N THR A 3 -4.11 26.11 -28.86
CA THR A 3 -4.49 27.52 -28.79
C THR A 3 -4.22 28.03 -27.37
N GLU A 4 -3.58 29.18 -27.25
CA GLU A 4 -3.39 29.86 -25.97
C GLU A 4 -4.78 30.19 -25.38
N LEU A 5 -4.94 30.07 -24.05
CA LEU A 5 -6.23 30.34 -23.41
C LEU A 5 -6.48 31.85 -23.38
N ASP A 6 -7.65 32.29 -23.83
CA ASP A 6 -8.04 33.70 -23.77
C ASP A 6 -8.50 34.13 -22.36
N ILE A 7 -9.00 33.18 -21.56
CA ILE A 7 -9.63 33.45 -20.27
C ILE A 7 -9.27 32.34 -19.25
N ILE A 8 -8.87 32.75 -18.05
CA ILE A 8 -8.77 31.89 -16.86
C ILE A 8 -9.84 32.33 -15.86
N TYR A 9 -10.59 31.37 -15.32
CA TYR A 9 -11.55 31.60 -14.26
C TYR A 9 -10.94 31.21 -12.91
N LEU A 10 -10.77 32.18 -12.02
CA LEU A 10 -10.33 31.99 -10.63
C LEU A 10 -11.45 32.46 -9.70
N PRO A 11 -12.48 31.65 -9.41
CA PRO A 11 -13.67 32.06 -8.64
C PRO A 11 -13.34 32.30 -7.16
N LEU A 12 -12.53 33.32 -6.90
CA LEU A 12 -12.05 33.82 -5.63
C LEU A 12 -12.71 35.17 -5.38
N THR A 13 -12.88 35.56 -4.11
CA THR A 13 -13.19 36.96 -3.81
C THR A 13 -12.04 37.86 -4.23
N LYS A 14 -12.33 39.11 -4.62
CA LYS A 14 -11.30 40.09 -5.01
C LYS A 14 -10.18 40.22 -3.97
N ASP A 15 -10.54 40.30 -2.69
CA ASP A 15 -9.56 40.44 -1.59
C ASP A 15 -8.66 39.22 -1.48
N HIS A 16 -9.21 38.02 -1.65
CA HIS A 16 -8.45 36.78 -1.63
C HIS A 16 -7.53 36.65 -2.84
N LEU A 17 -7.97 37.06 -4.04
CA LEU A 17 -7.09 37.11 -5.20
C LEU A 17 -5.93 38.08 -4.96
N SER A 18 -6.21 39.31 -4.51
CA SER A 18 -5.16 40.29 -4.20
C SER A 18 -4.20 39.80 -3.10
N TRP A 19 -4.72 39.07 -2.10
CA TRP A 19 -3.87 38.42 -1.11
C TRP A 19 -2.98 37.34 -1.74
N CYS A 20 -3.53 36.46 -2.58
CA CYS A 20 -2.75 35.42 -3.25
C CYS A 20 -1.71 36.00 -4.21
N GLU A 21 -2.05 37.05 -4.94
CA GLU A 21 -1.12 37.77 -5.82
C GLU A 21 0.04 38.38 -5.02
N ALA A 22 -0.18 38.80 -3.78
CA ALA A 22 0.88 39.34 -2.93
C ALA A 22 1.69 38.25 -2.19
N ASN A 23 1.09 37.07 -1.93
CA ASN A 23 1.64 36.11 -0.97
C ASN A 23 1.92 34.70 -1.52
N SER A 24 1.48 34.34 -2.72
CA SER A 24 1.74 33.02 -3.34
C SER A 24 2.66 33.15 -4.55
N LEU A 25 3.92 32.76 -4.36
CA LEU A 25 4.91 32.69 -5.43
C LEU A 25 4.48 31.71 -6.53
N GLU A 26 3.85 30.60 -6.15
CA GLU A 26 3.36 29.58 -7.09
C GLU A 26 2.30 30.16 -8.03
N LEU A 27 1.37 30.95 -7.50
CA LEU A 27 0.34 31.60 -8.31
C LEU A 27 0.94 32.66 -9.23
N GLN A 28 1.87 33.48 -8.72
CA GLN A 28 2.57 34.49 -9.52
C GLN A 28 3.30 33.85 -10.70
N ILE A 29 4.07 32.77 -10.47
CA ILE A 29 4.77 32.03 -11.53
C ILE A 29 3.78 31.41 -12.51
N ALA A 30 2.68 30.85 -12.03
CA ALA A 30 1.67 30.23 -12.90
C ALA A 30 0.99 31.24 -13.85
N LEU A 31 0.91 32.52 -13.45
CA LEU A 31 0.26 33.60 -14.20
C LEU A 31 1.23 34.52 -14.95
N GLU A 32 2.55 34.42 -14.72
CA GLU A 32 3.58 35.38 -15.15
C GLU A 32 3.51 35.75 -16.64
N ASN A 33 3.23 34.78 -17.51
CA ASN A 33 3.18 34.97 -18.95
C ASN A 33 1.76 34.96 -19.54
N PHE A 34 0.73 34.92 -18.70
CA PHE A 34 -0.65 34.87 -19.16
C PHE A 34 -1.11 36.26 -19.62
N LYS A 35 -1.46 36.39 -20.91
CA LYS A 35 -1.89 37.65 -21.52
C LYS A 35 -3.42 37.79 -21.65
N GLY A 36 -4.16 36.74 -21.29
CA GLY A 36 -5.61 36.72 -21.35
C GLY A 36 -6.28 37.41 -20.17
N GLN A 37 -7.58 37.20 -20.02
CA GLN A 37 -8.37 37.77 -18.93
C GLN A 37 -8.45 36.80 -17.74
N ILE A 38 -8.28 37.33 -16.53
CA ILE A 38 -8.56 36.60 -15.29
C ILE A 38 -9.93 37.05 -14.79
N LEU A 39 -10.89 36.13 -14.76
CA LEU A 39 -12.24 36.39 -14.26
C LEU A 39 -12.40 35.76 -12.87
N ILE A 40 -12.82 36.57 -11.90
CA ILE A 40 -12.98 36.16 -10.50
C ILE A 40 -14.36 35.58 -10.16
N HIS A 41 -15.18 35.37 -11.18
CA HIS A 41 -16.48 34.73 -11.07
C HIS A 41 -16.45 33.37 -11.75
N TYR A 42 -17.50 32.57 -11.56
CA TYR A 42 -17.67 31.33 -12.31
C TYR A 42 -18.00 31.59 -13.79
N PRO A 43 -17.65 30.69 -14.72
CA PRO A 43 -18.12 30.77 -16.09
C PRO A 43 -19.64 30.81 -16.18
N SER A 44 -20.19 31.53 -17.17
CA SER A 44 -21.65 31.73 -17.36
C SER A 44 -22.42 30.48 -17.79
N HIS A 45 -21.91 29.29 -17.52
CA HIS A 45 -22.51 28.02 -17.92
C HIS A 45 -23.48 27.49 -16.85
N LYS A 46 -24.58 26.83 -17.27
CA LYS A 46 -25.61 26.29 -16.37
C LYS A 46 -25.04 25.33 -15.31
N LEU A 47 -24.01 24.55 -15.64
CA LEU A 47 -23.32 23.69 -14.65
C LEU A 47 -22.77 24.50 -13.46
N PHE A 48 -22.27 25.71 -13.70
CA PHE A 48 -21.77 26.60 -12.67
C PHE A 48 -22.81 27.62 -12.20
N SER A 49 -24.09 27.55 -12.57
CA SER A 49 -25.12 28.35 -11.87
C SER A 49 -25.66 27.62 -10.64
N PHE A 50 -25.61 26.28 -10.63
CA PHE A 50 -26.09 25.47 -9.51
C PHE A 50 -25.21 25.54 -8.24
N HIS A 51 -23.95 25.98 -8.32
CA HIS A 51 -23.08 26.06 -7.13
C HIS A 51 -23.58 27.06 -6.06
N LYS A 52 -24.43 28.03 -6.44
CA LYS A 52 -25.04 28.97 -5.48
C LYS A 52 -26.09 28.30 -4.60
N GLU A 53 -26.69 27.22 -5.10
CA GLU A 53 -27.72 26.44 -4.41
C GLU A 53 -27.16 25.15 -3.81
N ILE A 54 -26.03 24.67 -4.35
CA ILE A 54 -25.37 23.43 -3.95
C ILE A 54 -23.92 23.75 -3.60
N ASN A 55 -23.56 23.59 -2.33
CA ASN A 55 -22.18 23.65 -1.89
C ASN A 55 -21.43 22.44 -2.46
N ILE A 56 -20.90 22.55 -3.69
CA ILE A 56 -20.08 21.52 -4.35
C ILE A 56 -18.71 21.53 -3.68
N ILE A 57 -18.66 21.03 -2.44
CA ILE A 57 -17.41 20.58 -1.84
C ILE A 57 -17.22 19.18 -2.39
N PRO A 58 -16.15 18.90 -3.17
CA PRO A 58 -15.81 17.54 -3.54
C PRO A 58 -15.50 16.79 -2.24
N ARG A 59 -16.51 16.22 -1.58
CA ARG A 59 -16.33 15.56 -0.29
C ARG A 59 -15.38 14.40 -0.55
N SER A 60 -14.13 14.52 -0.07
CA SER A 60 -13.20 13.40 -0.15
C SER A 60 -13.78 12.26 0.66
N LEU A 61 -13.76 11.07 0.07
CA LEU A 61 -14.21 9.85 0.74
C LEU A 61 -13.19 9.43 1.80
N SER A 62 -11.92 9.78 1.62
CA SER A 62 -10.90 9.72 2.65
C SER A 62 -11.23 10.66 3.81
N LYS A 63 -11.18 10.15 5.04
CA LYS A 63 -11.33 10.93 6.28
C LYS A 63 -10.02 11.02 7.02
N GLU A 64 -9.90 12.04 7.87
CA GLU A 64 -8.77 12.21 8.79
C GLU A 64 -8.98 11.50 10.12
N VAL A 65 -10.21 11.07 10.39
CA VAL A 65 -10.62 10.32 11.58
C VAL A 65 -11.23 8.98 11.19
N PRO A 66 -11.17 7.97 12.07
CA PRO A 66 -11.82 6.68 11.83
C PRO A 66 -13.31 6.82 11.48
N VAL A 67 -13.78 5.90 10.64
CA VAL A 67 -15.18 5.82 10.18
C VAL A 67 -15.88 4.62 10.80
N GLU A 68 -17.21 4.62 10.80
CA GLU A 68 -18.03 3.50 11.25
C GLU A 68 -17.96 2.33 10.24
N GLY A 69 -17.01 1.43 10.46
CA GLY A 69 -16.74 0.30 9.58
C GLY A 69 -15.64 -0.62 10.11
N PRO A 70 -15.44 -1.80 9.48
CA PRO A 70 -14.37 -2.72 9.87
C PRO A 70 -12.99 -2.06 9.82
N THR A 71 -12.13 -2.46 10.76
CA THR A 71 -10.70 -2.12 10.73
C THR A 71 -9.95 -3.26 10.07
N LEU A 72 -9.31 -2.97 8.94
CA LEU A 72 -8.63 -3.91 8.06
C LEU A 72 -7.13 -3.63 8.12
N PHE A 73 -6.37 -4.60 8.61
CA PHE A 73 -4.92 -4.55 8.69
C PHE A 73 -4.33 -5.22 7.45
N THR A 74 -3.40 -4.56 6.78
CA THR A 74 -2.74 -5.09 5.59
C THR A 74 -1.24 -5.11 5.73
N ASP A 75 -0.64 -6.21 5.30
CA ASP A 75 0.81 -6.32 5.14
C ASP A 75 1.13 -7.10 3.85
N GLY A 76 2.31 -6.85 3.27
CA GLY A 76 2.76 -7.47 2.04
C GLY A 76 4.25 -7.82 2.09
N SER A 77 4.59 -9.07 1.81
CA SER A 77 5.99 -9.49 1.75
C SER A 77 6.40 -9.82 0.33
N GLY A 78 7.28 -9.00 -0.25
CA GLY A 78 7.91 -9.31 -1.55
C GLY A 78 8.75 -10.58 -1.54
N ARG A 79 9.15 -11.05 -0.34
CA ARG A 79 9.91 -12.29 -0.17
C ARG A 79 9.07 -13.54 -0.36
N THR A 80 7.83 -13.51 0.13
CA THR A 80 6.90 -14.65 0.07
C THR A 80 5.85 -14.48 -1.02
N GLY A 81 5.73 -13.27 -1.58
CA GLY A 81 4.64 -12.88 -2.46
C GLY A 81 3.28 -12.81 -1.75
N LYS A 82 3.24 -12.89 -0.42
CA LYS A 82 1.98 -12.91 0.34
C LYS A 82 1.51 -11.49 0.64
N ALA A 83 0.27 -11.20 0.24
CA ALA A 83 -0.51 -10.03 0.60
C ALA A 83 -1.57 -10.45 1.63
N ALA A 84 -1.35 -10.09 2.89
CA ALA A 84 -2.21 -10.45 4.00
C ALA A 84 -3.24 -9.36 4.31
N ILE A 85 -4.45 -9.78 4.65
CA ILE A 85 -5.52 -8.93 5.15
C ILE A 85 -6.04 -9.56 6.43
N VAL A 86 -6.13 -8.78 7.51
CA VAL A 86 -6.63 -9.23 8.81
C VAL A 86 -7.69 -8.27 9.30
N TRP A 87 -8.75 -8.79 9.92
CA TRP A 87 -9.77 -7.98 10.55
C TRP A 87 -10.38 -8.70 11.74
N CYS A 88 -11.01 -7.94 12.63
CA CYS A 88 -11.76 -8.49 13.76
C CYS A 88 -13.26 -8.31 13.50
N ASP A 89 -14.01 -9.40 13.58
CA ASP A 89 -15.46 -9.42 13.45
C ASP A 89 -16.07 -10.01 14.72
N LYS A 90 -16.80 -9.18 15.47
CA LYS A 90 -17.44 -9.57 16.76
C LYS A 90 -16.49 -10.24 17.77
N GLY A 91 -15.24 -9.78 17.82
CA GLY A 91 -14.21 -10.32 18.72
C GLY A 91 -13.41 -11.50 18.15
N GLU A 92 -13.80 -12.03 16.99
CA GLU A 92 -13.07 -13.09 16.31
C GLU A 92 -12.17 -12.53 15.21
N TRP A 93 -10.89 -12.90 15.24
CA TRP A 93 -9.92 -12.52 14.23
C TRP A 93 -10.07 -13.38 12.98
N LYS A 94 -10.29 -12.72 11.83
CA LYS A 94 -10.39 -13.32 10.50
C LYS A 94 -9.23 -12.83 9.64
N HIS A 95 -8.89 -13.60 8.62
CA HIS A 95 -7.82 -13.26 7.70
C HIS A 95 -8.03 -13.81 6.30
N GLN A 96 -7.35 -13.18 5.34
CA GLN A 96 -7.19 -13.63 3.97
C GLN A 96 -5.73 -13.42 3.55
N VAL A 97 -5.22 -14.33 2.73
CA VAL A 97 -3.89 -14.22 2.13
C VAL A 97 -4.02 -14.38 0.64
N HIS A 98 -3.54 -13.39 -0.10
CA HIS A 98 -3.45 -13.44 -1.55
C HIS A 98 -1.98 -13.57 -1.96
N HIS A 99 -1.75 -14.10 -3.16
CA HIS A 99 -0.41 -14.28 -3.69
C HIS A 99 -0.18 -13.39 -4.91
N MET A 100 0.96 -12.70 -4.91
CA MET A 100 1.44 -11.88 -6.01
C MET A 100 2.96 -12.01 -6.11
N VAL A 101 3.45 -12.22 -7.33
CA VAL A 101 4.88 -12.08 -7.62
C VAL A 101 5.16 -10.61 -7.92
N GLY A 102 6.07 -9.99 -7.17
CA GLY A 102 6.42 -8.59 -7.34
C GLY A 102 7.37 -8.08 -6.27
N SER A 103 7.77 -6.82 -6.39
CA SER A 103 8.55 -6.14 -5.36
C SER A 103 7.73 -5.97 -4.06
N PRO A 104 8.38 -5.81 -2.89
CA PRO A 104 7.67 -5.67 -1.61
C PRO A 104 6.54 -4.63 -1.65
N HIS A 105 6.83 -3.42 -2.14
CA HIS A 105 5.84 -2.35 -2.24
C HIS A 105 4.65 -2.71 -3.14
N LEU A 106 4.84 -3.52 -4.19
CA LEU A 106 3.74 -3.97 -5.05
C LEU A 106 2.84 -4.99 -4.34
N VAL A 107 3.43 -5.90 -3.56
CA VAL A 107 2.66 -6.87 -2.77
C VAL A 107 1.83 -6.14 -1.69
N GLU A 108 2.39 -5.12 -1.05
CA GLU A 108 1.66 -4.28 -0.09
C GLU A 108 0.51 -3.49 -0.76
N ILE A 109 0.75 -2.85 -1.92
CA ILE A 109 -0.30 -2.19 -2.70
C ILE A 109 -1.38 -3.20 -3.09
N TYR A 110 -1.00 -4.41 -3.47
CA TYR A 110 -1.94 -5.45 -3.86
C TYR A 110 -2.84 -5.87 -2.70
N ALA A 111 -2.32 -5.98 -1.47
CA ALA A 111 -3.15 -6.22 -0.28
C ALA A 111 -4.25 -5.16 -0.13
N VAL A 112 -3.90 -3.89 -0.35
CA VAL A 112 -4.85 -2.78 -0.31
C VAL A 112 -5.86 -2.81 -1.46
N ILE A 113 -5.44 -3.21 -2.66
CA ILE A 113 -6.35 -3.41 -3.80
C ILE A 113 -7.40 -4.47 -3.46
N GLN A 114 -7.00 -5.57 -2.82
CA GLN A 114 -7.96 -6.60 -2.38
C GLN A 114 -8.93 -6.07 -1.33
N VAL A 115 -8.45 -5.25 -0.38
CA VAL A 115 -9.31 -4.55 0.58
C VAL A 115 -10.37 -3.71 -0.14
N PHE A 116 -9.97 -2.82 -1.05
CA PHE A 116 -10.94 -1.95 -1.71
C PHE A 116 -11.84 -2.66 -2.73
N ARG A 117 -11.44 -3.84 -3.23
CA ARG A 117 -12.30 -4.70 -4.05
C ARG A 117 -13.40 -5.39 -3.26
N GLN A 118 -13.08 -5.85 -2.04
CA GLN A 118 -13.98 -6.71 -1.28
C GLN A 118 -14.90 -5.92 -0.33
N TRP A 119 -14.44 -4.79 0.22
CA TRP A 119 -15.22 -4.01 1.19
C TRP A 119 -15.77 -2.73 0.56
N GLU A 120 -16.97 -2.82 -0.02
CA GLU A 120 -17.68 -1.66 -0.59
C GLU A 120 -18.28 -0.72 0.47
N MET A 121 -18.45 -1.18 1.71
CA MET A 121 -18.93 -0.41 2.87
C MET A 121 -17.83 0.46 3.50
N PRO A 122 -18.14 1.45 4.38
CA PRO A 122 -17.11 2.23 5.04
C PRO A 122 -16.06 1.36 5.75
N LEU A 123 -14.78 1.74 5.71
CA LEU A 123 -13.69 0.92 6.30
C LEU A 123 -12.55 1.77 6.85
N ASN A 124 -11.81 1.20 7.79
CA ASN A 124 -10.57 1.75 8.33
C ASN A 124 -9.39 0.88 7.88
N LEU A 125 -8.57 1.37 6.96
CA LEU A 125 -7.36 0.70 6.50
C LEU A 125 -6.20 1.01 7.45
N VAL A 126 -5.53 -0.01 7.95
CA VAL A 126 -4.33 0.08 8.78
C VAL A 126 -3.18 -0.62 8.06
N THR A 127 -2.08 0.11 7.85
CA THR A 127 -0.85 -0.43 7.25
C THR A 127 0.36 0.16 7.95
N ASP A 128 1.43 -0.61 8.07
CA ASP A 128 2.72 -0.14 8.55
C ASP A 128 3.61 0.44 7.43
N SER A 129 3.20 0.26 6.17
CA SER A 129 3.88 0.85 5.01
C SER A 129 3.48 2.32 4.84
N ARG A 130 4.44 3.21 5.17
CA ARG A 130 4.29 4.66 4.95
C ARG A 130 4.04 4.99 3.49
N TYR A 131 4.66 4.23 2.59
CA TYR A 131 4.50 4.39 1.15
C TYR A 131 3.05 4.14 0.75
N VAL A 132 2.51 2.97 1.11
CA VAL A 132 1.12 2.60 0.81
C VAL A 132 0.13 3.59 1.42
N ALA A 133 0.29 3.93 2.70
CA ALA A 133 -0.58 4.90 3.36
C ALA A 133 -0.58 6.26 2.65
N SER A 134 0.59 6.72 2.17
CA SER A 134 0.71 7.96 1.41
C SER A 134 0.06 7.85 0.03
N VAL A 135 0.22 6.71 -0.65
CA VAL A 135 -0.42 6.45 -1.94
C VAL A 135 -1.93 6.54 -1.80
N VAL A 136 -2.53 5.74 -0.92
CA VAL A 136 -4.00 5.65 -0.78
C VAL A 136 -4.62 7.01 -0.45
N ARG A 137 -3.99 7.78 0.45
CA ARG A 137 -4.47 9.12 0.83
C ARG A 137 -4.46 10.14 -0.30
N ARG A 138 -3.60 9.96 -1.30
CA ARG A 138 -3.40 10.93 -2.39
C ARG A 138 -4.01 10.50 -3.71
N LEU A 139 -4.30 9.22 -3.88
CA LEU A 139 -4.67 8.65 -5.18
C LEU A 139 -6.10 8.97 -5.60
N GLU A 140 -7.01 9.20 -4.63
CA GLU A 140 -8.36 9.69 -4.91
C GLU A 140 -8.26 11.00 -5.71
N ARG A 141 -8.85 11.02 -6.92
CA ARG A 141 -8.86 12.16 -7.86
C ARG A 141 -7.48 12.64 -8.33
N ALA A 142 -6.42 11.86 -8.12
CA ALA A 142 -5.11 12.16 -8.69
C ALA A 142 -5.10 12.01 -10.22
N TRP A 143 -4.21 12.74 -10.88
CA TRP A 143 -3.90 12.53 -12.29
C TRP A 143 -2.77 11.50 -12.39
N LEU A 144 -3.04 10.36 -13.01
CA LEU A 144 -2.03 9.32 -13.21
C LEU A 144 -1.22 9.62 -14.47
N LYS A 145 0.07 9.88 -14.30
CA LYS A 145 1.03 9.90 -15.41
C LYS A 145 1.45 8.47 -15.73
N GLU A 146 1.43 8.12 -17.01
CA GLU A 146 2.01 6.87 -17.48
C GLU A 146 3.53 6.85 -17.26
N ILE A 147 4.04 5.69 -16.85
CA ILE A 147 5.47 5.47 -16.57
C ILE A 147 5.95 4.22 -17.29
N ASP A 148 7.26 4.14 -17.54
CA ASP A 148 7.87 3.03 -18.30
C ASP A 148 7.70 1.65 -17.62
N SER A 149 7.44 1.64 -16.31
CA SER A 149 7.16 0.40 -15.57
C SER A 149 5.68 0.04 -15.65
N GLU A 150 5.30 -0.72 -16.68
CA GLU A 150 3.93 -1.18 -16.91
C GLU A 150 3.29 -1.90 -15.70
N PRO A 151 3.97 -2.84 -15.00
CA PRO A 151 3.35 -3.55 -13.87
C PRO A 151 2.99 -2.62 -12.70
N VAL A 152 3.86 -1.63 -12.44
CA VAL A 152 3.65 -0.64 -11.39
C VAL A 152 2.50 0.29 -11.79
N PHE A 153 2.53 0.81 -13.01
CA PHE A 153 1.47 1.68 -13.52
C PHE A 153 0.10 1.01 -13.48
N LEU A 154 0.02 -0.26 -13.91
CA LEU A 154 -1.23 -1.02 -13.89
C LEU A 154 -1.76 -1.20 -12.46
N MET A 155 -0.88 -1.37 -11.47
CA MET A 155 -1.29 -1.46 -10.07
C MET A 155 -1.86 -0.15 -9.53
N PHE A 156 -1.17 0.96 -9.80
CA PHE A 156 -1.68 2.28 -9.46
C PHE A 156 -3.00 2.58 -10.14
N LYS A 157 -3.14 2.25 -11.43
CA LYS A 157 -4.37 2.43 -12.19
C LYS A 157 -5.53 1.62 -11.60
N GLN A 158 -5.28 0.38 -11.19
CA GLN A 158 -6.30 -0.46 -10.54
C GLN A 158 -6.74 0.12 -9.20
N LEU A 159 -5.81 0.50 -8.33
CA LEU A 159 -6.16 1.11 -7.03
C LEU A 159 -6.88 2.45 -7.22
N TRP A 160 -6.42 3.26 -8.18
CA TRP A 160 -7.04 4.53 -8.55
C TRP A 160 -8.49 4.33 -9.01
N ASP A 161 -8.75 3.35 -9.89
CA ASP A 161 -10.10 3.07 -10.38
C ASP A 161 -11.04 2.65 -9.24
N LEU A 162 -10.57 1.80 -8.32
CA LEU A 162 -11.33 1.40 -7.13
C LEU A 162 -11.66 2.58 -6.22
N LEU A 163 -10.68 3.43 -5.93
CA LEU A 163 -10.88 4.59 -5.06
C LEU A 163 -11.82 5.64 -5.68
N ASN A 164 -11.75 5.85 -7.01
CA ASN A 164 -12.58 6.83 -7.70
C ASN A 164 -14.00 6.34 -8.00
N ARG A 165 -14.23 5.01 -8.06
CA ARG A 165 -15.59 4.44 -8.18
C ARG A 165 -16.29 4.23 -6.84
N ARG A 166 -15.53 4.25 -5.75
CA ARG A 166 -16.05 4.05 -4.40
C ARG A 166 -17.10 5.11 -4.07
N VAL A 167 -18.14 4.72 -3.33
CA VAL A 167 -19.20 5.62 -2.83
C VAL A 167 -19.21 5.73 -1.30
N SER A 168 -18.48 4.85 -0.61
CA SER A 168 -18.40 4.78 0.86
C SER A 168 -17.15 5.44 1.40
N LEU A 169 -17.24 5.96 2.63
CA LEU A 169 -16.10 6.59 3.30
C LEU A 169 -14.97 5.59 3.59
N TYR A 170 -13.77 6.09 3.78
CA TYR A 170 -12.67 5.29 4.30
C TYR A 170 -11.71 6.15 5.11
N TYR A 171 -11.00 5.52 6.03
CA TYR A 171 -9.92 6.11 6.80
C TYR A 171 -8.64 5.33 6.56
N VAL A 172 -7.50 6.00 6.54
CA VAL A 172 -6.19 5.35 6.40
C VAL A 172 -5.35 5.72 7.62
N LEU A 173 -4.95 4.72 8.39
CA LEU A 173 -3.98 4.82 9.48
C LEU A 173 -2.66 4.19 9.06
N HIS A 174 -1.60 4.97 9.21
CA HIS A 174 -0.25 4.44 9.15
C HIS A 174 0.22 4.15 10.57
N VAL A 175 0.68 2.94 10.83
CA VAL A 175 1.30 2.54 12.09
C VAL A 175 2.79 2.34 11.91
N ARG A 176 3.58 2.40 12.98
CA ARG A 176 4.99 2.00 12.87
C ARG A 176 5.08 0.49 12.87
N SER A 177 5.93 -0.08 12.04
CA SER A 177 6.26 -1.51 12.11
C SER A 177 6.83 -1.86 13.50
N HIS A 178 6.53 -3.07 13.97
CA HIS A 178 7.14 -3.67 15.17
C HIS A 178 7.01 -2.86 16.48
N THR A 179 5.87 -2.19 16.72
CA THR A 179 5.64 -1.59 18.04
C THR A 179 5.43 -2.68 19.10
N SER A 180 6.05 -2.53 20.26
CA SER A 180 5.86 -3.42 21.42
C SER A 180 4.67 -3.01 22.31
N LEU A 181 3.92 -1.98 21.92
CA LEU A 181 2.79 -1.48 22.69
C LEU A 181 1.59 -2.41 22.52
N PRO A 182 0.95 -2.87 23.61
CA PRO A 182 -0.26 -3.68 23.52
C PRO A 182 -1.43 -2.84 22.99
N GLY A 183 -2.36 -3.48 22.29
CA GLY A 183 -3.58 -2.85 21.82
C GLY A 183 -4.12 -3.48 20.55
N PHE A 184 -5.38 -3.17 20.25
CA PHE A 184 -6.09 -3.69 19.08
C PHE A 184 -5.33 -3.45 17.76
N ILE A 185 -4.77 -2.25 17.62
CA ILE A 185 -4.03 -1.85 16.42
C ILE A 185 -2.73 -2.64 16.29
N SER A 186 -1.94 -2.73 17.35
CA SER A 186 -0.68 -3.48 17.36
C SER A 186 -0.90 -4.98 17.16
N GLU A 187 -1.96 -5.54 17.76
CA GLU A 187 -2.30 -6.95 17.60
C GLU A 187 -2.71 -7.28 16.17
N GLY A 188 -3.56 -6.44 15.56
CA GLY A 188 -3.98 -6.59 14.17
C GLY A 188 -2.80 -6.50 13.20
N ASN A 189 -1.89 -5.54 13.41
CA ASN A 189 -0.66 -5.43 12.61
C ASN A 189 0.21 -6.68 12.76
N ALA A 190 0.51 -7.10 13.98
CA ALA A 190 1.35 -8.28 14.24
C ALA A 190 0.73 -9.58 13.69
N ARG A 191 -0.60 -9.63 13.51
CA ARG A 191 -1.27 -10.74 12.82
C ARG A 191 -1.06 -10.67 11.31
N ALA A 192 -1.17 -9.49 10.70
CA ALA A 192 -0.89 -9.30 9.27
C ALA A 192 0.58 -9.64 8.95
N ASP A 193 1.52 -9.13 9.76
CA ASP A 193 2.96 -9.39 9.63
C ASP A 193 3.27 -10.89 9.62
N ARG A 194 2.67 -11.64 10.56
CA ARG A 194 2.86 -13.10 10.67
C ARG A 194 2.32 -13.87 9.47
N LEU A 195 1.26 -13.39 8.84
CA LEU A 195 0.68 -14.04 7.66
C LEU A 195 1.51 -13.76 6.41
N ALA A 196 2.08 -12.56 6.29
CA ALA A 196 3.00 -12.19 5.21
C ALA A 196 4.37 -12.86 5.38
N ALA A 197 4.76 -13.16 6.62
CA ALA A 197 6.04 -13.75 6.97
C ALA A 197 6.28 -15.12 6.28
N PRO A 198 7.54 -15.43 5.95
CA PRO A 198 7.89 -16.76 5.45
C PRO A 198 7.58 -17.85 6.45
N ALA A 199 7.16 -19.02 5.96
CA ALA A 199 6.75 -20.14 6.81
C ALA A 199 7.87 -20.60 7.77
N TRP A 200 9.14 -20.42 7.41
CA TRP A 200 10.28 -20.75 8.28
C TRP A 200 10.60 -19.69 9.36
N THR A 201 9.93 -18.54 9.36
CA THR A 201 10.07 -17.50 10.41
C THR A 201 8.93 -17.54 11.42
N VAL A 202 7.85 -18.27 11.10
CA VAL A 202 6.77 -18.55 12.04
C VAL A 202 7.25 -19.66 13.00
N PRO A 203 7.02 -19.54 14.32
CA PRO A 203 7.30 -20.63 15.25
C PRO A 203 6.42 -21.84 14.90
N VAL A 204 6.97 -22.79 14.15
CA VAL A 204 6.33 -24.08 13.88
C VAL A 204 6.69 -25.02 15.03
N PRO A 205 5.77 -25.85 15.53
CA PRO A 205 6.08 -26.82 16.60
C PRO A 205 7.24 -27.77 16.23
N ASP A 206 7.41 -28.06 14.93
CA ASP A 206 8.49 -28.89 14.41
C ASP A 206 9.60 -28.05 13.75
N VAL A 207 10.70 -27.96 14.48
CA VAL A 207 11.94 -27.29 14.06
C VAL A 207 12.55 -27.91 12.80
N SER A 208 12.33 -29.22 12.56
CA SER A 208 12.84 -29.90 11.37
C SER A 208 12.09 -29.44 10.12
N THR A 209 10.77 -29.30 10.20
CA THR A 209 9.95 -28.72 9.13
C THR A 209 10.32 -27.26 8.86
N GLN A 210 10.54 -26.46 9.91
CA GLN A 210 10.99 -25.08 9.78
C GLN A 210 12.35 -24.97 9.05
N ALA A 211 13.30 -25.84 9.41
CA ALA A 211 14.61 -25.90 8.77
C ALA A 211 14.53 -26.34 7.29
N ARG A 212 13.63 -27.28 6.96
CA ARG A 212 13.38 -27.69 5.56
C ARG A 212 12.87 -26.53 4.71
N LEU A 213 11.89 -25.79 5.21
CA LEU A 213 11.33 -24.62 4.51
C LEU A 213 12.37 -23.50 4.34
N SER A 214 13.23 -23.30 5.34
CA SER A 214 14.37 -22.37 5.22
C SER A 214 15.37 -22.84 4.17
N HIS A 215 15.73 -24.12 4.18
CA HIS A 215 16.64 -24.70 3.20
C HIS A 215 16.10 -24.63 1.77
N GLU A 216 14.83 -24.93 1.55
CA GLU A 216 14.18 -24.85 0.23
C GLU A 216 14.26 -23.43 -0.36
N PHE A 217 14.20 -22.40 0.49
CA PHE A 217 14.30 -21.01 0.01
C PHE A 217 15.74 -20.53 -0.19
N PHE A 218 16.64 -20.87 0.73
CA PHE A 218 17.98 -20.29 0.80
C PHE A 218 19.11 -21.23 0.34
N HIS A 219 18.81 -22.51 0.12
CA HIS A 219 19.77 -23.58 -0.14
C HIS A 219 20.95 -23.59 0.86
N GLN A 220 20.64 -23.42 2.14
CA GLN A 220 21.63 -23.34 3.23
C GLN A 220 22.40 -24.66 3.41
N SER A 221 23.68 -24.59 3.77
CA SER A 221 24.48 -25.78 4.06
C SER A 221 23.98 -26.53 5.31
N ALA A 222 24.31 -27.83 5.41
CA ALA A 222 23.98 -28.63 6.60
C ALA A 222 24.57 -28.04 7.89
N ARG A 223 25.74 -27.39 7.82
CA ARG A 223 26.36 -26.69 8.96
C ARG A 223 25.53 -25.49 9.40
N THR A 224 25.04 -24.71 8.45
CA THR A 224 24.16 -23.56 8.73
C THR A 224 22.86 -24.03 9.38
N LEU A 225 22.23 -25.09 8.85
CA LEU A 225 20.99 -25.64 9.42
C LEU A 225 21.19 -26.20 10.83
N HIS A 226 22.29 -26.92 11.07
CA HIS A 226 22.66 -27.44 12.39
C HIS A 226 22.79 -26.31 13.42
N GLN A 227 23.49 -25.23 13.07
CA GLN A 227 23.72 -24.11 13.98
C GLN A 227 22.47 -23.22 14.17
N GLN A 228 21.75 -22.91 13.10
CA GLN A 228 20.63 -21.95 13.13
C GLN A 228 19.37 -22.52 13.78
N PHE A 229 19.12 -23.82 13.60
CA PHE A 229 17.89 -24.47 14.08
C PHE A 229 18.16 -25.49 15.21
N GLY A 230 19.41 -25.66 15.66
CA GLY A 230 19.74 -26.62 16.72
C GLY A 230 19.44 -28.09 16.36
N LEU A 231 19.38 -28.42 15.07
CA LEU A 231 19.10 -29.78 14.59
C LEU A 231 20.27 -30.71 14.88
N THR A 232 20.04 -32.03 14.92
CA THR A 232 21.18 -32.97 14.89
C THR A 232 21.92 -32.87 13.55
N TRP A 233 23.22 -33.17 13.54
CA TRP A 233 24.02 -33.16 12.31
C TRP A 233 23.45 -34.09 11.21
N ASN A 234 22.93 -35.26 11.60
CA ASN A 234 22.32 -36.22 10.66
C ASN A 234 21.04 -35.66 10.05
N THR A 235 20.18 -35.03 10.87
CA THR A 235 18.95 -34.38 10.39
C THR A 235 19.29 -33.25 9.41
N ALA A 236 20.26 -32.39 9.74
CA ALA A 236 20.66 -31.29 8.87
C ALA A 236 21.26 -31.77 7.54
N ARG A 237 22.06 -32.85 7.55
CA ARG A 237 22.57 -33.48 6.31
C ARG A 237 21.44 -34.08 5.48
N SER A 238 20.50 -34.77 6.11
CA SER A 238 19.37 -35.39 5.42
C SER A 238 18.52 -34.34 4.70
N ILE A 239 18.31 -33.16 5.28
CA ILE A 239 17.56 -32.06 4.64
C ILE A 239 18.24 -31.61 3.33
N VAL A 240 19.56 -31.39 3.36
CA VAL A 240 20.32 -30.98 2.16
C VAL A 240 20.38 -32.09 1.12
N GLN A 241 20.55 -33.35 1.55
CA GLN A 241 20.59 -34.50 0.66
C GLN A 241 19.25 -34.75 -0.04
N MET A 242 18.13 -34.37 0.57
CA MET A 242 16.79 -34.49 -0.02
C MET A 242 16.45 -33.34 -0.99
N CYS A 243 17.28 -32.31 -1.10
CA CYS A 243 17.06 -31.18 -2.00
C CYS A 243 17.59 -31.49 -3.41
N PRO A 244 16.72 -31.58 -4.45
CA PRO A 244 17.14 -31.89 -5.81
C PRO A 244 18.18 -30.91 -6.36
N ASP A 245 18.06 -29.62 -6.03
CA ASP A 245 18.96 -28.56 -6.52
C ASP A 245 20.36 -28.63 -5.87
N CYS A 246 20.45 -29.15 -4.64
CA CYS A 246 21.71 -29.29 -3.92
C CYS A 246 22.42 -30.63 -4.16
N GLN A 247 21.72 -31.66 -4.66
CA GLN A 247 22.31 -32.98 -4.95
C GLN A 247 23.42 -32.94 -6.01
N GLY A 248 23.39 -31.96 -6.92
CA GLY A 248 24.40 -31.78 -7.98
C GLY A 248 25.64 -30.98 -7.57
N LEU A 249 25.62 -30.33 -6.39
CA LEU A 249 26.71 -29.49 -5.89
C LEU A 249 27.51 -30.28 -4.86
N ALA A 250 28.35 -31.21 -5.32
CA ALA A 250 29.32 -31.86 -4.44
C ALA A 250 30.23 -30.80 -3.78
N PRO A 251 30.59 -30.93 -2.49
CA PRO A 251 31.57 -30.04 -1.89
C PRO A 251 32.92 -30.26 -2.58
N ILE A 252 33.56 -29.19 -3.01
CA ILE A 252 35.00 -29.22 -3.30
C ILE A 252 35.68 -29.66 -2.00
N PRO A 253 36.53 -30.70 -2.01
CA PRO A 253 37.21 -31.15 -0.81
C PRO A 253 38.08 -30.01 -0.26
N GLN A 254 37.83 -29.61 0.98
CA GLN A 254 38.76 -28.75 1.69
C GLN A 254 39.99 -29.58 2.05
N THR A 255 41.05 -29.41 1.28
CA THR A 255 42.38 -29.90 1.59
C THR A 255 42.99 -29.08 2.72
N GLY A 256 43.39 -29.76 3.80
CA GLY A 256 44.47 -29.36 4.71
C GLY A 256 44.15 -28.26 5.70
#